data_AF-A0A1V5DDL9-F1
#
_entry.id   AF-A0A1V5DDL9-F1
#
_cell.length_a   1.000
_cell.length_b   1.000
_cell.length_c   1.000
_cell.angle_alpha   90.00
_cell.angle_beta   90.00
_cell.angle_gamma   90.00
#
_symmetry.space_group_name_H-M   'P 1'
#
loop_
_entity.id
_entity.type
_entity.pdbx_description
1 polymer ?
#
loop_
_entity_poly.entity_id
_entity_poly.type
_entity_poly.pdbx_seq_one_letter_code
_entity_poly.pdbx_strand_id
1 'polypeptide(L)'
;MENIEKKPKRNVVRSPGYPMISLQEAIQKANIFWEKDRNNIIPIEAAYKHLGYISKAGYAARIMAALKKFDLINETKSGIKLTEAAVDLFISDKGSDRYIETVKKLALKPSIYEKILNECNGEVPSDDTLKYKLIKEHSFNAKSVDDFIVTFRETMEFAGLTGETPMQRTASLDPRTFVDDESTDLRTGILRHNGGRDIEKLPVMKGTIYPIPLSKRNQAAIAFETLPIEKKDIIAIKKWLELFESSLTDSDEDNEH
;
A
#
# COMPACT_ATOMS: atom_id res chain seq x y z
N MET A 1 -16.41 41.92 31.21
CA MET A 1 -15.58 40.71 31.23
C MET A 1 -16.28 39.70 30.33
N GLU A 2 -15.79 39.57 29.11
CA GLU A 2 -16.42 38.81 28.03
C GLU A 2 -16.08 37.32 28.18
N ASN A 3 -17.11 36.50 28.28
CA ASN A 3 -17.02 35.08 28.60
C ASN A 3 -16.84 34.31 27.27
N ILE A 4 -15.62 33.89 26.97
CA ILE A 4 -15.32 33.15 25.73
C ILE A 4 -15.79 31.70 25.90
N GLU A 5 -16.95 31.41 25.30
CA GLU A 5 -17.50 30.05 25.17
C GLU A 5 -16.52 29.14 24.40
N LYS A 6 -15.93 28.17 25.09
CA LYS A 6 -15.10 27.13 24.46
C LYS A 6 -16.00 26.15 23.70
N LYS A 7 -15.93 26.18 22.36
CA LYS A 7 -16.59 25.19 21.48
C LYS A 7 -16.25 23.74 21.90
N PRO A 8 -17.22 22.82 21.92
CA PRO A 8 -17.01 21.44 22.36
C PRO A 8 -16.05 20.68 21.43
N LYS A 9 -15.06 20.01 22.02
CA LYS A 9 -14.11 19.14 21.29
C LYS A 9 -14.89 17.97 20.67
N ARG A 10 -14.88 17.86 19.33
CA ARG A 10 -15.45 16.71 18.62
C ARG A 10 -14.73 15.43 19.09
N ASN A 11 -15.47 14.52 19.73
CA ASN A 11 -14.97 13.18 20.06
C ASN A 11 -14.84 12.39 18.75
N VAL A 12 -13.64 12.42 18.17
CA VAL A 12 -13.31 11.57 17.02
C VAL A 12 -13.16 10.14 17.54
N VAL A 13 -14.16 9.30 17.29
CA VAL A 13 -14.06 7.85 17.52
C VAL A 13 -12.94 7.34 16.62
N ARG A 14 -11.83 6.92 17.25
CA ARG A 14 -10.69 6.35 16.54
C ARG A 14 -10.95 4.86 16.36
N SER A 15 -10.89 4.40 15.13
CA SER A 15 -10.99 2.96 14.85
C SER A 15 -9.87 2.18 15.56
N PRO A 16 -10.10 0.90 15.85
CA PRO A 16 -9.06 0.01 16.37
C PRO A 16 -7.81 0.10 15.49
N GLY A 17 -6.62 0.00 16.07
CA GLY A 17 -5.39 0.14 15.29
C GLY A 17 -5.15 -1.06 14.37
N TYR A 18 -5.21 -0.87 13.06
CA TYR A 18 -4.91 -1.90 12.05
C TYR A 18 -3.68 -1.53 11.19
N PRO A 19 -3.05 -2.51 10.49
CA PRO A 19 -1.97 -2.24 9.53
C PRO A 19 -2.52 -1.45 8.33
N MET A 20 -1.77 -0.42 7.88
CA MET A 20 -2.19 0.38 6.71
C MET A 20 -1.98 -0.33 5.36
N ILE A 21 -1.15 -1.37 5.35
CA ILE A 21 -0.77 -2.14 4.17
C ILE A 21 -1.05 -3.62 4.41
N SER A 22 -1.19 -4.41 3.36
CA SER A 22 -1.37 -5.86 3.48
C SER A 22 -0.08 -6.56 3.94
N LEU A 23 -0.21 -7.79 4.43
CA LEU A 23 0.95 -8.59 4.86
C LEU A 23 1.96 -8.80 3.72
N GLN A 24 1.48 -9.02 2.49
CA GLN A 24 2.35 -9.21 1.34
C GLN A 24 3.24 -7.98 1.10
N GLU A 25 2.66 -6.79 1.11
CA GLU A 25 3.42 -5.55 0.99
C GLU A 25 4.36 -5.35 2.19
N ALA A 26 3.89 -5.64 3.41
CA ALA A 26 4.70 -5.56 4.62
C ALA A 26 5.95 -6.45 4.54
N ILE A 27 5.81 -7.69 4.05
CA ILE A 27 6.93 -8.61 3.82
C ILE A 27 7.89 -8.05 2.77
N GLN A 28 7.39 -7.46 1.68
CA GLN A 28 8.25 -6.84 0.67
C GLN A 28 9.08 -5.69 1.25
N LYS A 29 8.47 -4.84 2.09
CA LYS A 29 9.20 -3.75 2.77
C LYS A 29 10.21 -4.30 3.79
N ALA A 30 9.84 -5.31 4.57
CA ALA A 30 10.74 -5.96 5.53
C ALA A 30 11.90 -6.69 4.84
N ASN A 31 11.70 -7.24 3.64
CA ASN A 31 12.75 -7.88 2.85
C ASN A 31 13.88 -6.90 2.50
N ILE A 32 13.58 -5.61 2.35
CA ILE A 32 14.60 -4.57 2.12
C ILE A 32 15.59 -4.51 3.30
N PHE A 33 15.09 -4.66 4.53
CA PHE A 33 15.94 -4.73 5.73
C PHE A 33 16.76 -6.02 5.75
N TRP A 34 16.15 -7.15 5.40
CA TRP A 34 16.85 -8.43 5.31
C TRP A 34 18.00 -8.39 4.29
N GLU A 35 17.77 -7.79 3.12
CA GLU A 35 18.78 -7.70 2.06
C GLU A 35 19.94 -6.76 2.41
N LYS A 36 19.68 -5.67 3.15
CA LYS A 36 20.70 -4.68 3.49
C LYS A 36 21.46 -5.00 4.79
N ASP A 37 20.75 -5.45 5.81
CA ASP A 37 21.28 -5.53 7.18
C ASP A 37 21.15 -6.94 7.79
N ARG A 38 20.49 -7.88 7.09
CA ARG A 38 20.20 -9.23 7.61
C ARG A 38 19.53 -9.15 8.99
N ASN A 39 20.07 -9.80 10.02
CA ASN A 39 19.52 -9.81 11.38
C ASN A 39 20.18 -8.77 12.32
N ASN A 40 20.82 -7.73 11.76
CA ASN A 40 21.44 -6.68 12.57
C ASN A 40 20.40 -5.66 13.06
N ILE A 41 20.80 -4.88 14.08
CA ILE A 41 20.00 -3.74 14.53
C ILE A 41 20.22 -2.58 13.56
N ILE A 42 19.13 -2.00 13.07
CA ILE A 42 19.12 -0.90 12.10
C ILE A 42 18.70 0.38 12.84
N PRO A 43 19.54 1.43 12.87
CA PRO A 43 19.15 2.73 13.41
C PRO A 43 17.85 3.23 12.76
N ILE A 44 16.99 3.89 13.53
CA ILE A 44 15.66 4.29 13.04
C ILE A 44 15.72 5.18 11.79
N GLU A 45 16.70 6.10 11.70
CA GLU A 45 16.87 6.91 10.49
C GLU A 45 17.35 6.09 9.30
N ALA A 46 18.22 5.10 9.52
CA ALA A 46 18.69 4.20 8.46
C ALA A 46 17.54 3.34 7.93
N ALA A 47 16.66 2.84 8.80
CA ALA A 47 15.48 2.09 8.40
C ALA A 47 14.55 2.90 7.48
N TYR A 48 14.28 4.18 7.82
CA TYR A 48 13.50 5.05 6.94
C TYR A 48 14.18 5.27 5.59
N LYS A 49 15.50 5.52 5.58
CA LYS A 49 16.29 5.66 4.34
C LYS A 49 16.28 4.39 3.50
N HIS A 50 16.33 3.22 4.13
CA HIS A 50 16.28 1.94 3.42
C HIS A 50 14.97 1.75 2.67
N LEU A 51 13.86 2.20 3.25
CA LEU A 51 12.54 2.23 2.62
C LEU A 51 12.35 3.39 1.60
N GLY A 52 13.37 4.22 1.37
CA GLY A 52 13.33 5.33 0.42
C GLY A 52 12.82 6.66 0.99
N TYR A 53 12.69 6.79 2.31
CA TYR A 53 12.23 8.03 2.95
C TYR A 53 13.40 8.87 3.46
N ILE A 54 13.31 10.20 3.27
CA ILE A 54 14.31 11.16 3.74
C ILE A 54 14.34 11.22 5.27
N SER A 55 13.18 11.11 5.92
CA SER A 55 13.02 11.16 7.37
C SER A 55 11.70 10.51 7.83
N LYS A 56 11.47 10.51 9.14
CA LYS A 56 10.20 10.08 9.75
C LYS A 56 9.05 11.03 9.34
N ALA A 57 8.35 10.68 8.28
CA ALA A 57 7.11 11.32 7.85
C ALA A 57 5.88 10.51 8.31
N GLY A 58 4.69 11.12 8.33
CA GLY A 58 3.45 10.48 8.80
C GLY A 58 3.14 9.16 8.09
N TYR A 59 3.30 9.11 6.76
CA TYR A 59 3.11 7.89 5.97
C TYR A 59 4.17 6.83 6.30
N ALA A 60 5.46 7.20 6.31
CA ALA A 60 6.56 6.30 6.63
C ALA A 60 6.42 5.69 8.03
N ALA A 61 5.98 6.48 9.01
CA ALA A 61 5.71 6.01 10.37
C ALA A 61 4.54 5.00 10.41
N ARG A 62 3.51 5.18 9.57
CA ARG A 62 2.41 4.21 9.44
C ARG A 62 2.86 2.90 8.81
N ILE A 63 3.77 2.93 7.84
CA ILE A 63 4.42 1.72 7.30
C ILE A 63 5.18 1.00 8.40
N MET A 64 6.03 1.70 9.17
CA MET A 64 6.78 1.09 10.29
C MET A 64 5.83 0.47 11.33
N ALA A 65 4.72 1.15 11.64
CA ALA A 65 3.69 0.63 12.52
C ALA A 65 2.99 -0.62 11.95
N ALA A 66 2.77 -0.69 10.64
CA ALA A 66 2.21 -1.88 9.99
C ALA A 66 3.17 -3.07 10.08
N LEU A 67 4.47 -2.87 9.81
CA LEU A 67 5.49 -3.91 9.97
C LEU A 67 5.52 -4.46 11.40
N LYS A 68 5.43 -3.58 12.40
CA LYS A 68 5.37 -3.96 13.81
C LYS A 68 4.10 -4.75 14.14
N LYS A 69 2.94 -4.34 13.61
CA LYS A 69 1.66 -5.03 13.84
C LYS A 69 1.63 -6.45 13.27
N PHE A 70 2.32 -6.67 12.15
CA PHE A 70 2.52 -8.01 11.59
C PHE A 70 3.65 -8.79 12.27
N ASP A 71 4.28 -8.24 13.31
CA ASP A 71 5.41 -8.88 14.01
C ASP A 71 6.60 -9.16 13.08
N LEU A 72 6.83 -8.30 12.07
CA LEU A 72 7.98 -8.40 11.16
C LEU A 72 9.22 -7.70 11.71
N ILE A 73 9.00 -6.66 12.53
CA ILE A 73 10.06 -5.90 13.19
C ILE A 73 9.73 -5.66 14.66
N ASN A 74 10.78 -5.49 15.45
CA ASN A 74 10.72 -4.99 16.81
C ASN A 74 11.52 -3.69 16.95
N GLU A 75 10.94 -2.72 17.64
CA GLU A 75 11.64 -1.50 18.04
C GLU A 75 12.40 -1.73 19.33
N THR A 76 13.67 -1.33 19.35
CA THR A 76 14.59 -1.38 20.47
C THR A 76 15.06 0.04 20.80
N LYS A 77 15.78 0.21 21.91
CA LYS A 77 16.40 1.50 22.25
C LYS A 77 17.38 2.00 21.19
N SER A 78 18.00 1.08 20.44
CA SER A 78 19.07 1.38 19.47
C SER A 78 18.59 1.45 18.02
N GLY A 79 17.30 1.21 17.76
CA GLY A 79 16.75 1.14 16.40
C GLY A 79 15.74 0.00 16.24
N ILE A 80 15.55 -0.49 15.03
CA ILE A 80 14.68 -1.63 14.73
C ILE A 80 15.48 -2.90 14.48
N LYS A 81 14.86 -4.05 14.68
CA LYS A 81 15.42 -5.36 14.32
C LYS A 81 14.32 -6.24 13.74
N LEU A 82 14.65 -7.08 12.76
CA LEU A 82 13.73 -8.13 12.31
C LEU A 82 13.42 -9.09 13.45
N THR A 83 12.18 -9.56 13.52
CA THR A 83 11.78 -10.59 14.47
C THR A 83 12.31 -11.96 14.06
N GLU A 84 12.32 -12.92 14.98
CA GLU A 84 12.69 -14.31 14.67
C GLU A 84 11.77 -14.90 13.58
N ALA A 85 10.46 -14.63 13.66
CA ALA A 85 9.51 -15.07 12.64
C ALA A 85 9.79 -14.45 11.26
N ALA A 86 10.22 -13.18 11.20
CA ALA A 86 10.61 -12.55 9.94
C ALA A 86 11.91 -13.15 9.38
N VAL A 87 12.90 -13.42 10.24
CA VAL A 87 14.16 -14.08 9.82
C VAL A 87 13.87 -15.49 9.29
N ASP A 88 13.05 -16.25 10.01
CA ASP A 88 12.61 -17.58 9.58
C ASP A 88 11.88 -17.54 8.23
N LEU A 89 11.02 -16.54 8.03
CA LEU A 89 10.32 -16.32 6.76
C LEU A 89 11.31 -16.11 5.59
N PHE A 90 12.38 -15.32 5.80
CA PHE A 90 13.32 -14.98 4.73
C PHE A 90 14.39 -16.06 4.47
N ILE A 91 14.66 -16.93 5.43
CA ILE A 91 15.57 -18.08 5.25
C ILE A 91 14.83 -19.28 4.65
N SER A 92 13.53 -19.40 4.88
CA SER A 92 12.73 -20.51 4.38
C SER A 92 12.50 -20.42 2.86
N ASP A 93 12.53 -21.57 2.19
CA ASP A 93 12.17 -21.65 0.77
C ASP A 93 10.70 -21.26 0.59
N LYS A 94 10.43 -20.43 -0.43
CA LYS A 94 9.07 -19.98 -0.76
C LYS A 94 8.20 -21.19 -1.08
N GLY A 95 7.05 -21.29 -0.40
CA GLY A 95 6.11 -22.39 -0.57
C GLY A 95 6.42 -23.65 0.24
N SER A 96 7.50 -23.67 1.02
CA SER A 96 7.69 -24.72 2.04
C SER A 96 6.62 -24.63 3.12
N ASP A 97 6.33 -25.75 3.79
CA ASP A 97 5.38 -25.78 4.92
C ASP A 97 5.75 -24.77 5.99
N ARG A 98 7.05 -24.65 6.30
CA ARG A 98 7.57 -23.66 7.25
C ARG A 98 7.27 -22.23 6.80
N TYR A 99 7.46 -21.90 5.53
CA TYR A 99 7.12 -20.59 4.97
C TYR A 99 5.61 -20.33 5.09
N ILE A 100 4.78 -21.27 4.66
CA ILE A 100 3.32 -21.15 4.66
C ILE A 100 2.80 -20.96 6.10
N GLU A 101 3.26 -21.77 7.05
CA GLU A 101 2.90 -21.63 8.46
C GLU A 101 3.32 -20.28 9.04
N THR A 102 4.51 -19.79 8.67
CA THR A 102 5.02 -18.50 9.14
C THR A 102 4.17 -17.36 8.59
N VAL A 103 3.82 -17.38 7.30
CA VAL A 103 2.92 -16.40 6.69
C VAL A 103 1.56 -16.40 7.39
N LYS A 104 0.96 -17.58 7.64
CA LYS A 104 -0.32 -17.70 8.36
C LYS A 104 -0.24 -17.12 9.77
N LYS A 105 0.84 -17.41 10.51
CA LYS A 105 1.08 -16.85 11.85
C LYS A 105 1.17 -15.33 11.80
N LEU A 106 1.95 -14.76 10.88
CA LEU A 106 2.13 -13.30 10.75
C LEU A 106 0.83 -12.60 10.35
N ALA A 107 0.00 -13.21 9.50
CA ALA A 107 -1.29 -12.67 9.07
C ALA A 107 -2.28 -12.44 10.23
N LEU A 108 -2.17 -13.24 11.29
CA LEU A 108 -3.04 -13.18 12.47
C LEU A 108 -2.45 -12.34 13.62
N LYS A 109 -1.22 -11.83 13.49
CA LYS A 109 -0.60 -10.98 14.53
C LYS A 109 -1.36 -9.68 14.82
N PRO A 110 -1.97 -9.00 13.83
CA PRO A 110 -2.86 -7.89 14.13
C PRO A 110 -4.11 -8.41 14.86
N SER A 111 -4.28 -8.04 16.12
CA SER A 111 -5.37 -8.55 16.97
C SER A 111 -6.78 -8.38 16.38
N ILE A 112 -7.00 -7.33 15.60
CA ILE A 112 -8.28 -7.11 14.92
C ILE A 112 -8.53 -8.11 13.80
N TYR A 113 -7.50 -8.55 13.07
CA TYR A 113 -7.62 -9.55 12.01
C TYR A 113 -7.99 -10.91 12.60
N GLU A 114 -7.28 -11.33 13.66
CA GLU A 114 -7.60 -12.56 14.40
C GLU A 114 -9.04 -12.54 14.93
N LYS A 115 -9.45 -11.44 15.58
CA LYS A 115 -10.80 -11.28 16.12
C LYS A 115 -11.88 -11.44 15.04
N ILE A 116 -11.74 -10.75 13.91
CA ILE A 116 -12.71 -10.79 12.82
C ILE A 116 -12.75 -12.16 12.16
N LEU A 117 -11.60 -12.80 11.93
CA LEU A 117 -11.56 -14.13 11.33
C LEU A 117 -12.26 -15.16 12.22
N ASN A 118 -12.03 -15.09 13.54
CA ASN A 118 -12.68 -15.96 14.52
C ASN A 118 -14.20 -15.72 14.57
N GLU A 119 -14.66 -14.47 14.54
CA GLU A 119 -16.09 -14.10 14.50
C GLU A 119 -16.78 -14.50 13.19
N CYS A 120 -16.03 -14.70 12.12
CA CYS A 120 -16.54 -15.15 10.83
C CYS A 120 -16.42 -16.68 10.66
N ASN A 121 -15.96 -17.42 11.68
CA ASN A 121 -15.75 -18.87 11.60
C ASN A 121 -14.89 -19.32 10.39
N GLY A 122 -13.99 -18.45 9.90
CA GLY A 122 -13.18 -18.70 8.70
C GLY A 122 -13.85 -18.36 7.36
N GLU A 123 -15.15 -18.08 7.33
CA GLU A 123 -15.89 -17.67 6.13
C GLU A 123 -16.14 -16.16 6.16
N VAL A 124 -15.25 -15.40 5.52
CA VAL A 124 -15.37 -13.94 5.47
C VAL A 124 -16.54 -13.56 4.54
N PRO A 125 -17.58 -12.87 5.06
CA PRO A 125 -18.77 -12.52 4.27
C PRO A 125 -18.45 -11.45 3.21
N SER A 126 -19.43 -11.04 2.40
CA SER A 126 -19.27 -9.98 1.40
C SER A 126 -18.78 -8.65 2.00
N ASP A 127 -18.16 -7.79 1.18
CA ASP A 127 -17.61 -6.50 1.61
C ASP A 127 -18.65 -5.63 2.33
N ASP A 128 -19.88 -5.56 1.80
CA ASP A 128 -20.97 -4.80 2.39
C ASP A 128 -21.38 -5.33 3.78
N THR A 129 -21.45 -6.66 3.91
CA THR A 129 -21.81 -7.32 5.17
C THR A 129 -20.72 -7.11 6.21
N LEU A 130 -19.45 -7.28 5.81
CA LEU A 130 -18.30 -7.06 6.66
C LEU A 130 -18.23 -5.59 7.12
N LYS A 131 -18.45 -4.64 6.21
CA LYS A 131 -18.50 -3.20 6.51
C LYS A 131 -19.57 -2.88 7.55
N TYR A 132 -20.77 -3.41 7.40
CA TYR A 132 -21.86 -3.22 8.37
C TYR A 132 -21.46 -3.74 9.76
N LYS A 133 -20.92 -4.97 9.85
CA LYS A 133 -20.45 -5.55 11.12
C LYS A 133 -19.34 -4.71 11.75
N LEU A 134 -18.35 -4.27 10.97
CA LEU A 134 -17.21 -3.49 11.48
C LEU A 134 -17.64 -2.15 12.08
N ILE A 135 -18.58 -1.45 11.44
CA ILE A 135 -19.08 -0.17 11.94
C ILE A 135 -19.91 -0.39 13.21
N LYS A 136 -20.80 -1.39 13.21
CA LYS A 136 -21.76 -1.63 14.29
C LYS A 136 -21.12 -2.26 15.54
N GLU A 137 -20.24 -3.23 15.35
CA GLU A 137 -19.74 -4.09 16.43
C GLU A 137 -18.29 -3.74 16.84
N HIS A 138 -17.49 -3.18 15.93
CA HIS A 138 -16.07 -2.88 16.16
C HIS A 138 -15.74 -1.38 16.17
N SER A 139 -16.77 -0.51 16.13
CA SER A 139 -16.61 0.95 16.19
C SER A 139 -15.66 1.51 15.12
N PHE A 140 -15.65 0.90 13.93
CA PHE A 140 -14.89 1.42 12.80
C PHE A 140 -15.49 2.74 12.29
N ASN A 141 -14.61 3.62 11.84
CA ASN A 141 -15.00 4.85 11.17
C ASN A 141 -15.36 4.50 9.72
N ALA A 142 -16.51 4.96 9.26
CA ALA A 142 -17.01 4.73 7.90
C ALA A 142 -16.03 5.17 6.81
N LYS A 143 -15.13 6.13 7.10
CA LYS A 143 -14.10 6.59 6.15
C LYS A 143 -12.88 5.66 6.04
N SER A 144 -12.65 4.82 7.04
CA SER A 144 -11.43 4.00 7.13
C SER A 144 -11.72 2.50 7.06
N VAL A 145 -12.99 2.11 7.07
CA VAL A 145 -13.44 0.73 6.99
C VAL A 145 -13.15 0.11 5.62
N ASP A 146 -13.22 0.89 4.54
CA ASP A 146 -12.97 0.39 3.18
C ASP A 146 -11.49 0.02 3.01
N ASP A 147 -10.58 0.89 3.45
CA ASP A 147 -9.13 0.61 3.50
C ASP A 147 -8.81 -0.63 4.35
N PHE A 148 -9.52 -0.79 5.47
CA PHE A 148 -9.39 -1.98 6.32
C PHE A 148 -9.79 -3.25 5.58
N ILE A 149 -10.95 -3.25 4.90
CA ILE A 149 -11.45 -4.42 4.18
C ILE A 149 -10.48 -4.83 3.06
N VAL A 150 -9.95 -3.86 2.32
CA VAL A 150 -8.94 -4.11 1.27
C VAL A 150 -7.71 -4.81 1.85
N THR A 151 -7.07 -4.20 2.85
CA THR A 151 -5.84 -4.74 3.45
C THR A 151 -6.06 -6.07 4.16
N PHE A 152 -7.22 -6.25 4.80
CA PHE A 152 -7.62 -7.50 5.44
C PHE A 152 -7.76 -8.62 4.41
N ARG A 153 -8.52 -8.40 3.33
CA ARG A 153 -8.71 -9.43 2.30
C ARG A 153 -7.41 -9.82 1.62
N GLU A 154 -6.62 -8.85 1.19
CA GLU A 154 -5.31 -9.12 0.57
C GLU A 154 -4.42 -9.94 1.51
N THR A 155 -4.46 -9.66 2.81
CA THR A 155 -3.70 -10.41 3.81
C THR A 155 -4.22 -11.84 3.98
N MET A 156 -5.55 -12.03 4.07
CA MET A 156 -6.15 -13.35 4.23
C MET A 156 -5.97 -14.23 2.98
N GLU A 157 -6.09 -13.64 1.80
CA GLU A 157 -5.85 -14.31 0.52
C GLU A 157 -4.38 -14.72 0.38
N PHE A 158 -3.45 -13.80 0.65
CA PHE A 158 -2.02 -14.10 0.62
C PHE A 158 -1.61 -15.19 1.61
N ALA A 159 -2.27 -15.26 2.77
CA ALA A 159 -2.01 -16.28 3.78
C ALA A 159 -2.75 -17.61 3.53
N GLY A 160 -3.64 -17.67 2.54
CA GLY A 160 -4.49 -18.84 2.29
C GLY A 160 -5.38 -19.19 3.47
N LEU A 161 -5.92 -18.17 4.15
CA LEU A 161 -6.80 -18.30 5.32
C LEU A 161 -8.30 -18.19 4.99
N THR A 162 -8.64 -17.78 3.77
CA THR A 162 -10.03 -17.75 3.27
C THR A 162 -10.18 -18.73 2.11
N GLY A 163 -11.19 -19.60 2.19
CA GLY A 163 -11.38 -20.74 1.30
C GLY A 163 -12.10 -20.47 -0.03
N GLU A 164 -12.29 -19.23 -0.47
CA GLU A 164 -13.11 -18.95 -1.66
C GLU A 164 -12.41 -18.17 -2.79
N THR A 165 -12.55 -18.79 -3.96
CA THR A 165 -12.44 -18.39 -5.37
C THR A 165 -12.06 -16.92 -5.66
N PRO A 166 -11.09 -16.68 -6.57
CA PRO A 166 -10.72 -15.33 -7.00
C PRO A 166 -11.90 -14.66 -7.70
N MET A 167 -12.66 -13.86 -6.96
CA MET A 167 -13.60 -12.94 -7.54
C MET A 167 -12.77 -11.88 -8.23
N GLN A 168 -12.80 -11.89 -9.55
CA GLN A 168 -12.11 -10.94 -10.42
C GLN A 168 -12.38 -9.51 -9.93
N ARG A 169 -11.43 -8.93 -9.18
CA ARG A 169 -11.34 -7.48 -9.08
C ARG A 169 -10.81 -7.02 -10.44
N THR A 170 -11.72 -6.59 -11.29
CA THR A 170 -11.40 -5.57 -12.29
C THR A 170 -10.70 -4.44 -11.53
N ALA A 171 -9.41 -4.28 -11.79
CA ALA A 171 -8.60 -3.27 -11.15
C ALA A 171 -9.08 -1.88 -11.56
N SER A 172 -10.01 -1.35 -10.79
CA SER A 172 -10.30 0.06 -10.64
C SER A 172 -10.07 0.39 -9.16
N LEU A 173 -8.81 0.30 -8.73
CA LEU A 173 -8.33 0.97 -7.53
C LEU A 173 -7.73 2.28 -8.00
N ASP A 174 -8.61 3.25 -8.17
CA ASP A 174 -8.27 4.66 -8.26
C ASP A 174 -7.63 5.08 -6.91
N PRO A 175 -6.38 5.55 -6.85
CA PRO A 175 -5.72 5.93 -5.59
C PRO A 175 -6.26 7.23 -4.96
N ARG A 176 -7.52 7.61 -5.21
CA ARG A 176 -8.05 8.92 -4.82
C ARG A 176 -9.49 8.84 -4.31
N THR A 177 -9.64 8.82 -2.98
CA THR A 177 -10.79 9.50 -2.36
C THR A 177 -10.37 10.21 -1.07
N PHE A 178 -9.77 11.40 -1.23
CA PHE A 178 -10.25 12.55 -0.46
C PHE A 178 -11.02 13.40 -1.46
N VAL A 179 -12.31 13.54 -1.19
CA VAL A 179 -13.31 14.26 -1.99
C VAL A 179 -13.15 15.75 -1.71
N ASP A 180 -13.04 16.56 -2.76
CA ASP A 180 -13.64 17.90 -2.84
C ASP A 180 -14.09 18.12 -4.32
N ASP A 181 -15.41 18.00 -4.47
CA ASP A 181 -16.40 18.67 -5.34
C ASP A 181 -16.13 19.11 -6.81
N GLU A 182 -17.21 18.94 -7.62
CA GLU A 182 -17.51 19.45 -8.98
C GLU A 182 -16.57 19.10 -10.16
N SER A 183 -17.00 18.72 -11.37
CA SER A 183 -18.28 18.40 -12.01
C SER A 183 -17.96 17.89 -13.45
N THR A 184 -18.77 16.97 -14.00
CA THR A 184 -19.14 16.81 -15.45
C THR A 184 -18.02 16.68 -16.52
N ASP A 185 -18.02 15.81 -17.53
CA ASP A 185 -19.02 14.96 -18.17
C ASP A 185 -18.36 14.21 -19.36
N LEU A 186 -19.06 13.20 -19.91
CA LEU A 186 -19.03 12.73 -21.32
C LEU A 186 -17.81 11.91 -21.82
N ARG A 187 -17.94 10.58 -21.97
CA ARG A 187 -18.46 9.83 -23.15
C ARG A 187 -17.47 9.68 -24.31
N THR A 188 -17.03 8.45 -24.58
CA THR A 188 -17.19 7.63 -25.83
C THR A 188 -15.80 7.12 -26.23
N GLY A 189 -15.53 5.95 -26.83
CA GLY A 189 -16.32 4.84 -27.35
C GLY A 189 -15.39 4.03 -28.27
N ILE A 190 -15.24 2.72 -28.00
CA ILE A 190 -15.07 1.60 -28.94
C ILE A 190 -13.91 1.65 -29.98
N LEU A 191 -13.04 0.63 -30.00
CA LEU A 191 -12.91 -0.34 -31.12
C LEU A 191 -11.87 -1.43 -30.84
N ARG A 192 -12.31 -2.68 -31.02
CA ARG A 192 -11.53 -3.92 -31.06
C ARG A 192 -10.93 -4.09 -32.45
N HIS A 193 -9.70 -4.63 -32.53
CA HIS A 193 -9.35 -5.54 -33.63
C HIS A 193 -8.30 -6.59 -33.23
N ASN A 194 -8.56 -7.82 -33.65
CA ASN A 194 -7.76 -9.03 -33.51
C ASN A 194 -6.57 -9.05 -34.47
N GLY A 195 -5.50 -9.75 -34.10
CA GLY A 195 -4.43 -10.17 -35.00
C GLY A 195 -3.28 -10.84 -34.25
N GLY A 196 -3.37 -12.15 -34.05
CA GLY A 196 -2.37 -12.94 -33.33
C GLY A 196 -1.00 -13.00 -34.02
N ARG A 197 0.05 -12.91 -33.21
CA ARG A 197 1.38 -13.46 -33.47
C ARG A 197 1.91 -14.00 -32.15
N ASP A 198 2.30 -15.27 -32.15
CA ASP A 198 2.97 -15.94 -31.04
C ASP A 198 4.24 -15.17 -30.65
N ILE A 199 4.24 -14.59 -29.45
CA ILE A 199 5.44 -14.04 -28.83
C ILE A 199 5.85 -15.06 -27.77
N GLU A 200 7.01 -15.69 -27.99
CA GLU A 200 7.71 -16.47 -26.98
C GLU A 200 7.73 -15.71 -25.65
N LYS A 201 7.13 -16.30 -24.61
CA LYS A 201 7.06 -15.70 -23.28
C LYS A 201 8.46 -15.64 -22.67
N LEU A 202 9.17 -14.54 -22.84
CA LEU A 202 10.29 -14.19 -21.97
C LEU A 202 9.77 -13.94 -20.54
N PRO A 203 10.55 -14.30 -19.50
CA PRO A 203 10.16 -14.08 -18.12
C PRO A 203 10.03 -12.59 -17.82
N VAL A 204 8.82 -12.13 -17.52
CA VAL A 204 8.54 -10.74 -17.14
C VAL A 204 9.13 -10.47 -15.76
N MET A 205 10.26 -9.75 -15.70
CA MET A 205 10.81 -9.25 -14.44
C MET A 205 9.90 -8.12 -13.92
N LYS A 206 9.40 -8.25 -12.68
CA LYS A 206 8.64 -7.21 -11.97
C LYS A 206 9.46 -5.92 -11.94
N GLY A 207 8.94 -4.86 -12.56
CA GLY A 207 9.76 -3.69 -12.82
C GLY A 207 10.01 -2.77 -11.63
N THR A 208 10.81 -1.73 -11.89
CA THR A 208 11.47 -0.88 -10.88
C THR A 208 10.89 0.54 -10.90
N ILE A 209 10.73 1.15 -9.72
CA ILE A 209 10.26 2.53 -9.56
C ILE A 209 11.48 3.46 -9.48
N TYR A 210 11.54 4.46 -10.35
CA TYR A 210 12.61 5.45 -10.45
C TYR A 210 12.11 6.84 -10.04
N PRO A 211 12.55 7.40 -8.90
CA PRO A 211 12.12 8.71 -8.46
C PRO A 211 12.76 9.83 -9.31
N ILE A 212 11.97 10.83 -9.65
CA ILE A 212 12.36 12.06 -10.34
C ILE A 212 12.13 13.24 -9.37
N PRO A 213 13.19 13.87 -8.84
CA PRO A 213 13.04 15.03 -7.98
C PRO A 213 12.53 16.23 -8.78
N LEU A 214 11.49 16.91 -8.30
CA LEU A 214 10.97 18.16 -8.87
C LEU A 214 11.21 19.35 -7.92
N SER A 215 11.08 20.56 -8.44
CA SER A 215 11.15 21.80 -7.65
C SER A 215 9.98 21.90 -6.65
N LYS A 216 10.19 22.63 -5.54
CA LYS A 216 9.22 22.88 -4.45
C LYS A 216 8.69 21.61 -3.70
N ARG A 217 9.58 20.70 -3.28
CA ARG A 217 9.27 19.50 -2.46
C ARG A 217 8.32 18.48 -3.11
N ASN A 218 8.04 18.61 -4.40
CA ASN A 218 7.28 17.61 -5.14
C ASN A 218 8.21 16.48 -5.63
N GLN A 219 7.69 15.25 -5.66
CA GLN A 219 8.40 14.08 -6.17
C GLN A 219 7.54 13.43 -7.25
N ALA A 220 8.12 13.21 -8.43
CA ALA A 220 7.56 12.33 -9.44
C ALA A 220 8.27 10.98 -9.37
N ALA A 221 7.67 9.93 -9.93
CA ALA A 221 8.34 8.65 -10.11
C ALA A 221 7.86 7.99 -11.40
N ILE A 222 8.78 7.35 -12.12
CA ILE A 222 8.45 6.49 -13.26
C ILE A 222 8.52 5.06 -12.78
N ALA A 223 7.40 4.34 -12.85
CA ALA A 223 7.37 2.90 -12.65
C ALA A 223 7.41 2.21 -14.01
N PHE A 224 8.38 1.34 -14.22
CA PHE A 224 8.32 0.40 -15.35
C PHE A 224 7.65 -0.86 -14.84
N GLU A 225 6.59 -1.32 -15.51
CA GLU A 225 5.88 -2.53 -15.11
C GLU A 225 6.58 -3.81 -15.62
N THR A 226 7.33 -3.68 -16.71
CA THR A 226 8.07 -4.77 -17.36
C THR A 226 9.52 -4.36 -17.63
N LEU A 227 10.45 -5.29 -17.46
CA LEU A 227 11.87 -5.14 -17.76
C LEU A 227 12.32 -6.26 -18.73
N PRO A 228 13.34 -6.02 -19.58
CA PRO A 228 14.19 -4.82 -19.66
C PRO A 228 13.59 -3.70 -20.52
N ILE A 229 13.96 -2.46 -20.23
CA ILE A 229 13.61 -1.29 -21.05
C ILE A 229 14.70 -0.97 -22.06
N GLU A 230 14.33 -0.59 -23.27
CA GLU A 230 15.26 -0.20 -24.32
C GLU A 230 15.35 1.33 -24.46
N LYS A 231 16.41 1.81 -25.13
CA LYS A 231 16.59 3.24 -25.43
C LYS A 231 15.39 3.83 -26.20
N LYS A 232 14.71 3.03 -27.02
CA LYS A 232 13.54 3.45 -27.79
C LYS A 232 12.35 3.80 -26.89
N ASP A 233 12.17 3.08 -25.78
CA ASP A 233 11.09 3.32 -24.82
C ASP A 233 11.29 4.65 -24.09
N ILE A 234 12.54 4.96 -23.73
CA ILE A 234 12.90 6.27 -23.14
C ILE A 234 12.63 7.42 -24.11
N ILE A 235 12.92 7.23 -25.41
CA ILE A 235 12.61 8.25 -26.43
C ILE A 235 11.10 8.45 -26.57
N ALA A 236 10.31 7.38 -26.50
CA ALA A 236 8.85 7.47 -26.55
C ALA A 236 8.30 8.22 -25.34
N ILE A 237 8.80 7.94 -24.13
CA ILE A 237 8.43 8.66 -22.91
C ILE A 237 8.78 10.15 -23.03
N LYS A 238 9.96 10.48 -23.55
CA LYS A 238 10.37 11.87 -23.76
C LYS A 238 9.41 12.61 -24.69
N LYS A 239 9.06 12.01 -25.84
CA LYS A 239 8.08 12.60 -26.78
C LYS A 239 6.70 12.78 -26.15
N TRP A 240 6.27 11.83 -25.35
CA TRP A 240 5.00 11.93 -24.63
C TRP A 240 5.02 13.06 -23.60
N LEU A 241 6.13 13.24 -22.87
CA LEU A 241 6.31 14.35 -21.94
C LEU A 241 6.33 15.72 -22.65
N GLU A 242 6.99 15.83 -23.81
CA GLU A 242 6.97 17.04 -24.64
C GLU A 242 5.54 17.37 -25.12
N LEU A 243 4.77 16.35 -25.53
CA LEU A 243 3.36 16.54 -25.91
C LEU A 243 2.50 16.94 -24.70
N PHE A 244 2.76 16.34 -23.54
CA PHE A 244 2.06 16.66 -22.30
C PHE A 244 2.35 18.10 -21.85
N GLU A 245 3.61 18.55 -21.93
CA GLU A 245 4.02 19.93 -21.67
C GLU A 245 3.24 20.90 -22.55
N SER A 246 3.10 20.62 -23.85
CA SER A 246 2.31 21.46 -24.77
C SER A 246 0.81 21.53 -24.47
N SER A 247 0.29 20.61 -23.66
CA SER A 247 -1.12 20.56 -23.26
C SER A 247 -1.40 21.31 -21.95
N LEU A 248 -0.36 21.75 -21.24
CA LEU A 248 -0.49 22.56 -20.04
C LEU A 248 -0.46 24.04 -20.45
N THR A 249 -1.42 24.84 -19.97
CA THR A 249 -1.39 26.29 -20.18
C THR A 249 -0.39 26.92 -19.22
N ASP A 250 0.48 27.79 -19.74
CA ASP A 250 1.28 28.68 -18.91
C ASP A 250 0.32 29.55 -18.10
N SER A 251 0.26 29.31 -16.78
CA SER A 251 -0.31 30.28 -15.87
C SER A 251 0.72 31.40 -15.72
N ASP A 252 0.75 32.28 -16.71
CA ASP A 252 1.38 33.59 -16.60
C ASP A 252 0.73 34.32 -15.42
N GLU A 253 1.50 34.51 -14.35
CA GLU A 253 1.20 35.50 -13.32
C GLU A 253 1.39 36.90 -13.92
N ASP A 254 0.43 37.33 -14.75
CA ASP A 254 0.10 38.74 -14.90
C ASP A 254 -0.85 39.11 -13.76
N ASN A 255 -0.33 39.76 -12.73
CA ASN A 255 -1.06 40.82 -12.04
C ASN A 255 -0.07 41.83 -11.45
N GLU A 256 0.31 42.75 -12.33
CA GLU A 256 0.70 44.11 -12.02
C GLU A 256 -0.48 44.81 -11.33
N HIS A 257 -0.30 45.23 -10.07
CA HIS A 257 -0.82 46.49 -9.48
C HIS A 257 -0.26 46.70 -8.07
#